data_AF-A0A6G1YMM7-F1
#
_entry.id   AF-A0A6G1YMM7-F1
#
_cell.length_a   1.000
_cell.length_b   1.000
_cell.length_c   1.000
_cell.angle_alpha   90.00
_cell.angle_beta   90.00
_cell.angle_gamma   90.00
#
_symmetry.space_group_name_H-M   'P 1'
#
loop_
_entity.id
_entity.type
_entity.pdbx_description
1 polymer ?
#
loop_
_entity_poly.entity_id
_entity_poly.type
_entity_poly.pdbx_seq_one_letter_code
_entity_poly.pdbx_strand_id
1 'polypeptide(L)'
;MISYQILQGNSYDVVRRLFPYSIGKYRVIITSPPYYGQRYYGQALDEIGHERNAETYVKELAKIFSICKDLLSDDGSLWLICGDTRRNHGKLMIPHRLALKLVETGYIFRDDIIWYKKNNVSSSSKDNFTQAYEVILFLSKNEKCFTAMNRVRSKGNEAIGGGIKHHHHTWFNMNLRIEIRKRLLKFWQLYTTQNLRHQLKNSP
;
A
#
# COMPACT_ATOMS: atom_id res chain seq x y z
N MET A 1 -7.15 20.38 -17.04
CA MET A 1 -5.76 19.90 -17.18
C MET A 1 -5.35 19.26 -15.86
N ILE A 2 -4.82 18.03 -15.85
CA ILE A 2 -4.34 17.40 -14.61
C ILE A 2 -2.94 17.97 -14.33
N SER A 3 -2.78 18.70 -13.23
CA SER A 3 -1.47 19.12 -12.75
C SER A 3 -0.89 18.04 -11.83
N TYR A 4 0.42 17.82 -11.91
CA TYR A 4 1.14 16.96 -10.99
C TYR A 4 2.48 17.59 -10.62
N GLN A 5 2.93 17.31 -9.40
CA GLN A 5 4.22 17.72 -8.89
C GLN A 5 4.93 16.49 -8.33
N ILE A 6 6.21 16.33 -8.67
CA ILE A 6 7.06 15.27 -8.13
C ILE A 6 8.00 15.91 -7.11
N LEU A 7 7.98 15.39 -5.89
CA LEU A 7 8.87 15.81 -4.82
C LEU A 7 9.88 14.71 -4.57
N GLN A 8 11.16 15.01 -4.76
CA GLN A 8 12.25 14.07 -4.52
C GLN A 8 12.82 14.28 -3.11
N GLY A 9 13.10 13.19 -2.40
CA GLY A 9 13.77 13.20 -1.11
C GLY A 9 13.33 12.06 -0.19
N ASN A 10 13.86 12.04 1.03
CA ASN A 10 13.38 11.16 2.08
C ASN A 10 11.88 11.47 2.36
N SER A 11 11.04 10.43 2.36
CA SER A 11 9.59 10.59 2.50
C SER A 11 9.18 11.25 3.82
N TYR A 12 9.91 10.97 4.91
CA TYR A 12 9.63 11.57 6.21
C TYR A 12 9.83 13.09 6.16
N ASP A 13 10.95 13.54 5.59
CA ASP A 13 11.25 14.97 5.47
C ASP A 13 10.30 15.68 4.51
N VAL A 14 9.98 15.05 3.38
CA VAL A 14 9.02 15.59 2.41
C VAL A 14 7.65 15.79 3.06
N VAL A 15 7.13 14.77 3.75
CA VAL A 15 5.83 14.83 4.43
C VAL A 15 5.85 15.92 5.52
N ARG A 16 6.93 16.05 6.30
CA ARG A 16 7.06 17.12 7.30
C ARG A 16 7.09 18.51 6.69
N ARG A 17 7.77 18.71 5.55
CA ARG A 17 7.76 20.00 4.83
C ARG A 17 6.40 20.35 4.25
N LEU A 18 5.61 19.35 3.86
CA LEU A 18 4.25 19.56 3.36
C LEU A 18 3.26 19.91 4.47
N PHE A 19 3.52 19.48 5.70
CA PHE A 19 2.61 19.56 6.83
C PHE A 19 2.01 20.96 7.04
N PRO A 20 2.78 22.06 7.13
CA PRO A 20 2.21 23.39 7.41
C PRO A 20 1.25 23.91 6.33
N TYR A 21 1.34 23.39 5.11
CA TYR A 21 0.63 23.93 3.94
C TYR A 21 -0.40 22.96 3.35
N SER A 22 -0.47 21.73 3.86
CA SER A 22 -1.25 20.65 3.24
C SER A 22 -2.12 19.85 4.21
N ILE A 23 -2.36 20.37 5.42
CA ILE A 23 -3.34 19.80 6.35
C ILE A 23 -4.70 19.72 5.65
N GLY A 24 -5.37 18.57 5.72
CA GLY A 24 -6.70 18.39 5.14
C GLY A 24 -6.77 18.41 3.61
N LYS A 25 -5.64 18.49 2.90
CA LYS A 25 -5.60 18.80 1.47
C LYS A 25 -5.82 17.58 0.58
N TYR A 26 -5.37 16.39 1.00
CA TYR A 26 -5.36 15.21 0.14
C TYR A 26 -6.52 14.28 0.47
N ARG A 27 -7.29 13.87 -0.53
CA ARG A 27 -8.41 12.94 -0.33
C ARG A 27 -7.97 11.47 -0.24
N VAL A 28 -6.86 11.12 -0.87
CA VAL A 28 -6.37 9.74 -0.92
C VAL A 28 -4.85 9.74 -0.87
N ILE A 29 -4.29 8.85 -0.04
CA ILE A 29 -2.90 8.46 -0.08
C ILE A 29 -2.84 6.99 -0.49
N ILE A 30 -2.06 6.68 -1.53
CA ILE A 30 -1.85 5.31 -2.02
C ILE A 30 -0.35 5.06 -2.04
N THR A 31 0.12 4.02 -1.37
CA THR A 31 1.55 3.72 -1.32
C THR A 31 1.85 2.24 -1.06
N SER A 32 3.09 1.86 -1.34
CA SER A 32 3.71 0.59 -1.00
C SER A 32 5.06 0.89 -0.34
N PRO A 33 5.15 0.96 0.99
CA PRO A 33 6.42 1.24 1.67
C PRO A 33 7.44 0.11 1.42
N PRO A 34 8.74 0.35 1.67
CA PRO A 34 9.74 -0.72 1.65
C PRO A 34 9.31 -1.89 2.54
N TYR A 35 9.36 -3.12 2.02
CA TYR A 35 8.93 -4.30 2.77
C TYR A 35 10.03 -4.79 3.70
N TYR A 36 9.64 -5.14 4.93
CA TYR A 36 10.55 -5.50 6.00
C TYR A 36 11.50 -6.66 5.61
N GLY A 37 12.80 -6.39 5.57
CA GLY A 37 13.85 -7.37 5.33
C GLY A 37 13.89 -7.93 3.90
N GLN A 38 13.36 -7.21 2.90
CA GLN A 38 13.32 -7.69 1.52
C GLN A 38 14.37 -7.07 0.60
N ARG A 39 14.23 -5.79 0.25
CA ARG A 39 15.04 -5.12 -0.77
C ARG A 39 15.72 -3.88 -0.19
N TYR A 40 16.97 -3.69 -0.57
CA TYR A 40 17.66 -2.41 -0.46
C TYR A 40 17.32 -1.57 -1.70
N TYR A 41 16.75 -0.39 -1.52
CA TYR A 41 16.42 0.53 -2.59
C TYR A 41 17.48 1.63 -2.76
N GLY A 42 18.32 1.88 -1.75
CA GLY A 42 19.40 2.87 -1.83
C GLY A 42 20.65 2.50 -1.02
N GLN A 43 21.51 3.49 -0.84
CA GLN A 43 22.71 3.44 0.04
C GLN A 43 22.49 4.24 1.33
N ALA A 44 21.26 4.71 1.57
CA ALA A 44 20.95 5.54 2.72
C ALA A 44 20.94 4.70 4.01
N LEU A 45 21.67 5.15 5.02
CA LEU A 45 21.77 4.42 6.31
C LEU A 45 20.45 4.42 7.09
N ASP A 46 19.56 5.37 6.80
CA ASP A 46 18.25 5.56 7.42
C ASP A 46 17.09 4.97 6.59
N GLU A 47 17.39 4.05 5.66
CA GLU A 47 16.38 3.38 4.85
C GLU A 47 15.46 2.50 5.70
N ILE A 48 14.15 2.75 5.63
CA ILE A 48 13.13 1.94 6.28
C ILE A 48 13.07 0.55 5.66
N GLY A 49 12.82 -0.46 6.49
CA GLY A 49 12.72 -1.87 6.07
C GLY A 49 13.87 -2.74 6.55
N HIS A 50 14.92 -2.15 7.12
CA HIS A 50 16.10 -2.85 7.62
C HIS A 50 16.30 -2.71 9.13
N GLU A 51 15.25 -2.34 9.86
CA GLU A 51 15.27 -2.19 11.31
C GLU A 51 15.59 -3.52 12.00
N ARG A 52 16.20 -3.41 13.19
CA ARG A 52 16.67 -4.55 13.99
C ARG A 52 15.59 -5.62 14.20
N ASN A 53 14.32 -5.21 14.35
CA ASN A 53 13.20 -6.11 14.50
C ASN A 53 11.93 -5.53 13.84
N ALA A 54 10.96 -6.42 13.60
CA ALA A 54 9.69 -6.10 12.95
C ALA A 54 8.85 -5.05 13.71
N GLU A 55 8.96 -5.01 15.04
CA GLU A 55 8.22 -4.05 15.85
C GLU A 55 8.74 -2.63 15.64
N THR A 56 10.07 -2.44 15.59
CA THR A 56 10.68 -1.15 15.26
C THR A 56 10.27 -0.70 13.86
N TYR A 57 10.33 -1.58 12.86
CA TYR A 57 9.84 -1.27 11.50
C TYR A 57 8.39 -0.79 11.49
N VAL A 58 7.48 -1.52 12.15
CA VAL A 58 6.06 -1.14 12.24
C VAL A 58 5.90 0.21 12.94
N LYS A 59 6.65 0.45 14.02
CA LYS A 59 6.63 1.74 14.74
C LYS A 59 7.09 2.89 13.87
N GLU A 60 8.20 2.76 13.14
CA GLU A 60 8.70 3.83 12.27
C GLU A 60 7.74 4.14 11.12
N LEU A 61 7.16 3.12 10.48
CA LEU A 61 6.11 3.34 9.48
C LEU A 61 4.88 4.03 10.06
N ALA A 62 4.42 3.58 11.23
CA ALA A 62 3.25 4.19 11.88
C ALA A 62 3.48 5.66 12.22
N LYS A 63 4.71 6.07 12.61
CA LYS A 63 5.05 7.48 12.82
C LYS A 63 4.86 8.31 11.55
N ILE A 64 5.36 7.84 10.41
CA ILE A 64 5.18 8.53 9.12
C ILE A 64 3.69 8.65 8.80
N PHE A 65 2.96 7.54 8.89
CA PHE A 65 1.55 7.52 8.53
C PHE A 65 0.66 8.31 9.49
N SER A 66 1.08 8.50 10.75
CA SER A 66 0.44 9.41 11.69
C SER A 66 0.49 10.85 11.16
N ILE A 67 1.64 11.31 10.64
CA ILE A 67 1.75 12.65 10.05
C ILE A 67 0.92 12.74 8.76
N CYS A 68 0.95 11.69 7.94
CA CYS A 68 0.13 11.61 6.73
C CYS A 68 -1.38 11.72 7.00
N LYS A 69 -1.84 11.29 8.19
CA LYS A 69 -3.25 11.34 8.58
C LYS A 69 -3.78 12.77 8.61
N ASP A 70 -2.98 13.70 9.09
CA ASP A 70 -3.35 15.11 9.18
C ASP A 70 -3.38 15.78 7.80
N LEU A 71 -2.60 15.27 6.85
CA LEU A 71 -2.65 15.73 5.46
C LEU A 71 -3.92 15.28 4.73
N LEU A 72 -4.62 14.25 5.24
CA LEU A 72 -5.86 13.77 4.66
C LEU A 72 -7.03 14.72 4.96
N SER A 73 -7.90 14.93 3.98
CA SER A 73 -9.23 15.54 4.19
C SER A 73 -10.05 14.70 5.17
N ASP A 74 -11.10 15.28 5.74
CA ASP A 74 -11.93 14.59 6.74
C ASP A 74 -12.62 13.34 6.20
N ASP A 75 -12.88 13.28 4.90
CA ASP A 75 -13.40 12.11 4.20
C ASP A 75 -12.33 11.26 3.50
N GLY A 76 -11.05 11.49 3.86
CA GLY A 76 -9.89 10.92 3.19
C GLY A 76 -9.52 9.50 3.62
N SER A 77 -8.74 8.83 2.78
CA SER A 77 -8.33 7.44 2.97
C SER A 77 -6.86 7.16 2.69
N LEU A 78 -6.35 6.12 3.34
CA LEU A 78 -5.01 5.58 3.18
C LEU A 78 -5.10 4.14 2.63
N TRP A 79 -4.37 3.88 1.55
CA TRP A 79 -4.29 2.58 0.89
C TRP A 79 -2.84 2.11 0.88
N LEU A 80 -2.53 1.08 1.66
CA LEU A 80 -1.18 0.55 1.85
C LEU A 80 -1.05 -0.84 1.26
N ILE A 81 -0.18 -1.01 0.28
CA ILE A 81 0.20 -2.33 -0.20
C ILE A 81 1.37 -2.80 0.66
N CYS A 82 1.21 -3.93 1.35
CA CYS A 82 2.21 -4.46 2.27
C CYS A 82 2.36 -5.97 2.08
N GLY A 83 3.59 -6.40 1.78
CA GLY A 83 3.96 -7.80 1.79
C GLY A 83 4.37 -8.26 3.19
N ASP A 84 4.02 -9.50 3.54
CA ASP A 84 4.52 -10.11 4.78
C ASP A 84 5.89 -10.75 4.57
N THR A 85 6.64 -10.85 5.66
CA THR A 85 7.96 -11.47 5.72
C THR A 85 7.89 -12.71 6.58
N ARG A 86 8.67 -13.73 6.22
CA ARG A 86 8.79 -14.97 7.00
C ARG A 86 10.14 -15.05 7.70
N ARG A 87 10.13 -15.56 8.92
CA ARG A 87 11.33 -15.97 9.68
C ARG A 87 11.00 -17.25 10.43
N ASN A 88 11.95 -18.20 10.48
CA ASN A 88 11.78 -19.49 11.16
C ASN A 88 10.46 -20.18 10.75
N HIS A 89 10.19 -20.24 9.45
CA HIS A 89 8.98 -20.81 8.85
C HIS A 89 7.65 -20.13 9.22
N GLY A 90 7.65 -19.12 10.10
CA GLY A 90 6.47 -18.36 10.50
C GLY A 90 6.34 -17.03 9.77
N LYS A 91 5.10 -16.59 9.53
CA LYS A 91 4.80 -15.23 9.10
C LYS A 91 4.98 -14.26 10.26
N LEU A 92 5.55 -13.10 9.99
CA LEU A 92 5.73 -12.03 10.98
C LEU A 92 4.47 -11.19 11.19
N MET A 93 3.43 -11.41 10.38
CA MET A 93 2.17 -10.67 10.40
C MET A 93 2.35 -9.17 10.19
N ILE A 94 3.34 -8.78 9.37
CA ILE A 94 3.69 -7.36 9.17
C ILE A 94 2.47 -6.51 8.76
N PRO A 95 1.63 -6.90 7.77
CA PRO A 95 0.49 -6.06 7.37
C PRO A 95 -0.50 -5.84 8.51
N HIS A 96 -0.87 -6.89 9.25
CA HIS A 96 -1.86 -6.79 10.33
C HIS A 96 -1.31 -6.09 11.57
N ARG A 97 -0.01 -6.25 11.88
CA ARG A 97 0.65 -5.47 12.93
C ARG A 97 0.68 -3.99 12.58
N LEU A 98 0.95 -3.65 11.33
CA LEU A 98 0.88 -2.27 10.85
C LEU A 98 -0.54 -1.73 10.92
N ALA A 99 -1.55 -2.49 10.47
CA ALA A 99 -2.94 -2.09 10.56
C ALA A 99 -3.37 -1.80 11.99
N LEU A 100 -3.05 -2.69 12.94
CA LEU A 100 -3.32 -2.48 14.37
C LEU A 100 -2.65 -1.21 14.87
N LYS A 101 -1.36 -1.01 14.57
CA LYS A 101 -0.62 0.18 14.99
C LYS A 101 -1.21 1.48 14.41
N LEU A 102 -1.75 1.45 13.20
CA LEU A 102 -2.42 2.60 12.59
C LEU A 102 -3.79 2.88 13.20
N VAL A 103 -4.51 1.85 13.64
CA VAL A 103 -5.74 2.03 14.43
C VAL A 103 -5.42 2.70 15.76
N GLU A 104 -4.33 2.31 16.42
CA GLU A 104 -3.86 2.97 17.65
C GLU A 104 -3.47 4.44 17.44
N THR A 105 -3.08 4.85 16.22
CA THR A 105 -2.85 6.26 15.86
C THR A 105 -4.11 6.97 15.35
N GLY A 106 -5.26 6.30 15.48
CA GLY A 106 -6.59 6.84 15.26
C GLY A 106 -7.08 6.79 13.82
N TYR A 107 -6.46 6.00 12.94
CA TYR A 107 -7.15 5.58 11.71
C TYR A 107 -8.28 4.61 12.03
N ILE A 108 -9.24 4.49 11.11
CA ILE A 108 -10.21 3.40 11.12
C ILE A 108 -9.78 2.37 10.08
N PHE A 109 -9.54 1.14 10.52
CA PHE A 109 -9.28 0.03 9.60
C PHE A 109 -10.59 -0.39 8.92
N ARG A 110 -10.60 -0.41 7.58
CA ARG A 110 -11.81 -0.64 6.78
C ARG A 110 -11.84 -2.02 6.15
N ASP A 111 -10.72 -2.47 5.59
CA ASP A 111 -10.63 -3.73 4.85
C ASP A 111 -9.16 -4.17 4.65
N ASP A 112 -8.91 -5.48 4.63
CA ASP A 112 -7.67 -6.14 4.18
C ASP A 112 -7.91 -6.85 2.84
N ILE A 113 -7.67 -6.12 1.76
CA ILE A 113 -7.93 -6.61 0.42
C ILE A 113 -6.76 -7.49 -0.04
N ILE A 114 -7.08 -8.71 -0.51
CA ILE A 114 -6.07 -9.63 -1.03
C ILE A 114 -5.79 -9.35 -2.51
N TRP A 115 -4.58 -8.87 -2.80
CA TRP A 115 -4.08 -8.76 -4.17
C TRP A 115 -3.40 -10.05 -4.61
N TYR A 116 -4.15 -10.91 -5.32
CA TYR A 116 -3.61 -12.12 -5.93
C TYR A 116 -2.78 -11.82 -7.19
N LYS A 117 -1.55 -12.33 -7.22
CA LYS A 117 -0.61 -12.21 -8.34
C LYS A 117 -0.72 -13.44 -9.24
N LYS A 118 -1.42 -13.30 -10.38
CA LYS A 118 -1.58 -14.38 -11.37
C LYS A 118 -0.26 -15.01 -11.83
N ASN A 119 0.78 -14.20 -12.01
CA ASN A 119 2.10 -14.64 -12.45
C ASN A 119 3.06 -14.68 -11.26
N ASN A 120 2.70 -15.42 -10.21
CA ASN A 120 3.55 -15.52 -9.05
C ASN A 120 4.67 -16.55 -9.29
N VAL A 121 5.89 -16.20 -8.86
CA VAL A 121 7.03 -17.12 -8.88
C VAL A 121 6.87 -18.11 -7.72
N SER A 122 6.94 -19.40 -8.03
CA SER A 122 6.89 -20.46 -7.02
C SER A 122 8.07 -20.35 -6.05
N SER A 123 7.81 -20.56 -4.76
CA SER A 123 8.90 -20.68 -3.78
C SER A 123 9.43 -22.11 -3.76
N SER A 124 10.74 -22.28 -3.67
CA SER A 124 11.39 -23.59 -3.45
C SER A 124 11.28 -24.11 -2.01
N SER A 125 10.60 -23.39 -1.12
CA SER A 125 10.42 -23.79 0.28
C SER A 125 9.61 -25.09 0.37
N LYS A 126 10.09 -26.04 1.18
CA LYS A 126 9.38 -27.29 1.51
C LYS A 126 8.42 -27.13 2.69
N ASP A 127 8.62 -26.08 3.49
CA ASP A 127 7.89 -25.89 4.76
C ASP A 127 6.78 -24.83 4.66
N ASN A 128 6.69 -24.11 3.53
CA ASN A 128 5.77 -22.99 3.37
C ASN A 128 5.05 -23.01 2.03
N PHE A 129 3.77 -22.64 2.06
CA PHE A 129 3.06 -22.28 0.85
C PHE A 129 3.69 -21.06 0.19
N THR A 130 3.75 -21.13 -1.14
CA THR A 130 4.15 -20.03 -2.00
C THR A 130 3.26 -18.81 -1.74
N GLN A 131 3.85 -17.66 -1.41
CA GLN A 131 3.11 -16.41 -1.21
C GLN A 131 2.77 -15.76 -2.55
N ALA A 132 1.60 -16.11 -3.08
CA ALA A 132 1.08 -15.59 -4.36
C ALA A 132 0.25 -14.31 -4.22
N TYR A 133 0.33 -13.62 -3.10
CA TYR A 133 -0.49 -12.44 -2.83
C TYR A 133 0.23 -11.38 -1.98
N GLU A 134 -0.30 -10.17 -2.05
CA GLU A 134 -0.01 -9.06 -1.14
C GLU A 134 -1.30 -8.57 -0.49
N VAL A 135 -1.19 -7.95 0.67
CA VAL A 135 -2.33 -7.34 1.35
C VAL A 135 -2.37 -5.87 1.01
N ILE A 136 -3.54 -5.38 0.63
CA ILE A 136 -3.83 -3.95 0.50
C ILE A 136 -4.69 -3.56 1.71
N LEU A 137 -4.10 -2.84 2.64
CA LEU A 137 -4.81 -2.29 3.78
C LEU A 137 -5.54 -1.03 3.34
N PHE A 138 -6.85 -1.01 3.52
CA PHE A 138 -7.68 0.17 3.35
C PHE A 138 -8.03 0.73 4.73
N LEU A 139 -7.60 1.97 4.99
CA LEU A 139 -7.91 2.72 6.21
C LEU A 139 -8.55 4.07 5.86
N SER A 140 -9.38 4.60 6.76
CA SER A 140 -9.96 5.93 6.65
C SER A 140 -9.57 6.84 7.81
N LYS A 141 -9.54 8.15 7.57
CA LYS A 141 -9.27 9.15 8.61
C LYS A 141 -10.40 9.19 9.64
N ASN A 142 -11.64 9.19 9.18
CA ASN A 142 -12.86 9.23 9.98
C ASN A 142 -13.87 8.17 9.50
N GLU A 143 -14.98 8.02 10.23
CA GLU A 143 -16.06 7.07 9.91
C GLU A 143 -16.69 7.36 8.54
N LYS A 144 -16.94 8.64 8.27
CA LYS A 144 -17.36 9.11 6.95
C LYS A 144 -16.15 9.14 6.04
N CYS A 145 -16.08 8.18 5.12
CA CYS A 145 -15.02 8.06 4.13
C CYS A 145 -15.62 8.00 2.73
N PHE A 146 -15.04 8.74 1.79
CA PHE A 146 -15.45 8.62 0.40
C PHE A 146 -14.87 7.36 -0.25
N THR A 147 -15.72 6.52 -0.86
CA THR A 147 -15.27 5.26 -1.50
C THR A 147 -15.82 5.02 -2.89
N ALA A 148 -16.65 5.91 -3.44
CA ALA A 148 -17.30 5.78 -4.75
C ALA A 148 -17.74 4.34 -5.09
N MET A 149 -18.23 3.58 -4.10
CA MET A 149 -18.31 2.11 -4.17
C MET A 149 -19.12 1.61 -5.36
N ASN A 150 -20.15 2.36 -5.76
CA ASN A 150 -20.97 2.04 -6.92
C ASN A 150 -20.17 1.92 -8.24
N ARG A 151 -19.03 2.60 -8.36
CA ARG A 151 -18.18 2.57 -9.57
C ARG A 151 -17.32 1.30 -9.68
N VAL A 152 -17.14 0.58 -8.56
CA VAL A 152 -16.30 -0.63 -8.48
C VAL A 152 -17.10 -1.89 -8.21
N ARG A 153 -18.44 -1.78 -8.15
CA ARG A 153 -19.32 -2.95 -8.02
C ARG A 153 -19.14 -3.87 -9.22
N SER A 154 -19.04 -5.16 -8.96
CA SER A 154 -19.18 -6.20 -9.97
C SER A 154 -20.29 -7.15 -9.54
N LYS A 155 -20.85 -7.93 -10.48
CA LYS A 155 -21.85 -8.94 -10.15
C LYS A 155 -21.16 -10.04 -9.32
N GLY A 156 -21.76 -10.40 -8.18
CA GLY A 156 -21.29 -11.52 -7.38
C GLY A 156 -21.47 -12.85 -8.11
N ASN A 157 -20.76 -13.89 -7.65
CA ASN A 157 -20.86 -15.24 -8.21
C ASN A 157 -22.29 -15.82 -8.12
N GLU A 158 -23.11 -15.31 -7.21
CA GLU A 158 -24.53 -15.65 -7.04
C GLU A 158 -25.36 -15.34 -8.29
N ALA A 159 -24.98 -14.30 -9.06
CA ALA A 159 -25.66 -13.93 -10.31
C ALA A 159 -25.38 -14.92 -11.47
N ILE A 160 -24.41 -15.82 -11.33
CA ILE A 160 -24.01 -16.81 -12.35
C ILE A 160 -24.68 -18.17 -12.07
N GLY A 161 -25.06 -18.45 -10.82
CA GLY A 161 -25.61 -19.73 -10.39
C GLY A 161 -27.14 -19.85 -10.37
N GLY A 162 -27.89 -18.82 -10.77
CA GLY A 162 -29.36 -18.90 -10.86
C GLY A 162 -30.11 -19.07 -9.53
N GLY A 163 -29.47 -18.83 -8.38
CA GLY A 163 -30.12 -18.92 -7.07
C GLY A 163 -30.85 -17.63 -6.70
N ILE A 164 -32.19 -17.65 -6.72
CA ILE A 164 -33.00 -16.56 -6.16
C ILE A 164 -32.95 -16.65 -4.63
N LYS A 165 -32.38 -15.63 -3.97
CA LYS A 165 -32.75 -15.32 -2.59
C LYS A 165 -33.05 -13.84 -2.45
N HIS A 166 -34.28 -13.55 -2.04
CA HIS A 166 -34.65 -12.27 -1.47
C HIS A 166 -33.94 -12.14 -0.12
N HIS A 167 -32.97 -11.24 -0.02
CA HIS A 167 -32.86 -10.18 0.99
C HIS A 167 -31.49 -9.50 0.88
N HIS A 168 -31.52 -8.17 1.03
CA HIS A 168 -30.42 -7.25 0.90
C HIS A 168 -29.20 -7.69 1.72
N HIS A 169 -28.09 -8.09 1.08
CA HIS A 169 -26.69 -7.89 1.52
C HIS A 169 -25.75 -8.45 0.43
N THR A 170 -25.22 -7.60 -0.44
CA THR A 170 -24.27 -8.01 -1.50
C THR A 170 -22.83 -7.74 -1.09
N TRP A 171 -21.99 -8.79 -1.07
CA TRP A 171 -20.56 -8.74 -0.81
C TRP A 171 -19.71 -8.43 -2.05
N PHE A 172 -18.53 -7.89 -1.82
CA PHE A 172 -17.61 -7.31 -2.80
C PHE A 172 -16.85 -8.38 -3.60
N ASN A 173 -16.74 -8.19 -4.92
CA ASN A 173 -15.84 -8.96 -5.78
C ASN A 173 -15.07 -7.96 -6.66
N MET A 174 -13.79 -7.74 -6.37
CA MET A 174 -12.99 -6.72 -7.07
C MET A 174 -12.29 -7.32 -8.28
N ASN A 175 -12.97 -7.34 -9.42
CA ASN A 175 -12.28 -7.40 -10.71
C ASN A 175 -11.69 -6.02 -11.01
N LEU A 176 -10.57 -5.69 -10.36
CA LEU A 176 -9.75 -4.52 -10.65
C LEU A 176 -9.06 -4.71 -12.02
N ARG A 177 -9.85 -4.68 -13.09
CA ARG A 177 -9.36 -4.76 -14.47
C ARG A 177 -8.53 -3.51 -14.77
N ILE A 178 -7.21 -3.69 -14.72
CA ILE A 178 -6.22 -3.18 -15.69
C ILE A 178 -5.98 -1.65 -15.75
N GLU A 179 -6.77 -0.79 -15.12
CA GLU A 179 -6.53 0.67 -15.23
C GLU A 179 -5.42 1.18 -14.29
N ILE A 180 -5.24 0.54 -13.13
CA ILE A 180 -4.15 0.88 -12.19
C ILE A 180 -2.78 0.43 -12.74
N ARG A 181 -2.73 -0.69 -13.48
CA ARG A 181 -1.50 -1.20 -14.10
C ARG A 181 -0.88 -0.20 -15.07
N LYS A 182 -1.67 0.55 -15.84
CA LYS A 182 -1.13 1.46 -16.87
C LYS A 182 -0.55 2.76 -16.29
N ARG A 183 -1.07 3.24 -15.14
CA ARG A 183 -0.60 4.49 -14.51
C ARG A 183 0.51 4.27 -13.49
N LEU A 184 0.45 3.22 -12.66
CA LEU A 184 1.48 2.96 -11.63
C LEU A 184 2.76 2.31 -12.19
N LEU A 185 2.67 1.36 -13.16
CA LEU A 185 3.90 0.82 -13.78
C LEU A 185 4.65 1.89 -14.60
N LYS A 186 3.94 2.81 -15.27
CA LYS A 186 4.59 3.92 -16.00
C LYS A 186 5.37 4.82 -15.05
N PHE A 187 4.81 5.12 -13.88
CA PHE A 187 5.47 5.97 -12.88
C PHE A 187 6.74 5.30 -12.33
N TRP A 188 6.71 3.98 -12.12
CA TRP A 188 7.85 3.23 -11.56
C TRP A 188 8.93 2.88 -12.61
N GLN A 189 8.57 2.53 -13.85
CA GLN A 189 9.53 2.27 -14.94
C GLN A 189 10.28 3.53 -15.39
N LEU A 190 9.62 4.70 -15.41
CA LEU A 190 10.30 5.97 -15.74
C LEU A 190 11.40 6.31 -14.73
N TYR A 191 11.18 6.03 -13.44
CA TYR A 191 12.14 6.30 -12.37
C TYR A 191 13.37 5.37 -12.40
N THR A 192 13.18 4.09 -12.75
CA THR A 192 14.29 3.12 -12.85
C THR A 192 15.13 3.31 -14.11
N THR A 193 14.50 3.66 -15.24
CA THR A 193 15.22 3.79 -16.52
C THR A 193 16.05 5.08 -16.62
N GLN A 194 15.63 6.16 -15.94
CA GLN A 194 16.41 7.41 -15.89
C GLN A 194 17.68 7.28 -15.02
N ASN A 195 17.62 6.55 -13.90
CA ASN A 195 18.78 6.31 -13.05
C ASN A 195 19.84 5.40 -13.72
N LEU A 196 19.42 4.41 -14.51
CA LEU A 196 20.36 3.54 -15.26
C LEU A 196 21.09 4.29 -16.39
N ARG A 197 20.44 5.26 -17.06
CA ARG A 197 21.09 6.05 -18.12
C ARG A 197 22.04 7.12 -17.58
N HIS A 198 21.82 7.62 -16.35
CA HIS A 198 22.73 8.57 -15.72
C HIS A 198 23.99 7.91 -15.15
N GLN A 199 23.91 6.65 -14.71
CA GLN A 199 25.09 5.91 -14.23
C GLN A 199 25.99 5.39 -15.36
N LEU A 200 25.45 5.14 -16.56
CA LEU A 200 26.26 4.69 -17.71
C LEU A 200 26.95 5.82 -18.49
N LYS A 201 26.66 7.10 -18.19
CA LYS A 201 27.30 8.25 -18.86
C LYS A 201 28.46 8.89 -18.07
N ASN A 202 28.68 8.47 -16.82
CA ASN A 202 29.66 9.08 -15.91
C ASN A 202 30.60 8.04 -15.25
N SER A 203 30.84 6.89 -15.89
CA SER A 203 31.97 6.03 -15.53
C SER A 203 33.13 6.34 -16.48
N PRO A 204 34.37 6.54 -15.97
CA PRO A 204 35.56 6.74 -16.80
C PRO A 204 35.88 5.51 -17.67
#